data_AF-A0A5M6CI98-F1
#
_entry.id   AF-A0A5M6CI98-F1
#
_cell.length_a   1.000
_cell.length_b   1.000
_cell.length_c   1.000
_cell.angle_alpha   90.00
_cell.angle_beta   90.00
_cell.angle_gamma   90.00
#
_symmetry.space_group_name_H-M   'P 1'
#
loop_
_entity.id
_entity.type
_entity.pdbx_description
1 polymer ?
#
loop_
_entity_poly.entity_id
_entity_poly.type
_entity_poly.pdbx_seq_one_letter_code
_entity_poly.pdbx_strand_id
1 'polypeptide(L)'
;MKKVIFALAICASIVSCQKEEDTKPIDVSKTVYLMDKSWVVKAWSIRPDVSDTLSAPDSTYFNSINGCEKDNYLVFNSSSRASIHEGSSKCDQQAPDSVMYGYTLSNNDSHILIFTNPDEVDHGTYIDGEIKYASIDTFSIKYRLPKPGDSSITQEFIKTYVKH
;
A
#
# COMPACT_ATOMS: atom_id res chain seq x y z
N MET A 1 -30.25 26.72 -64.97
CA MET A 1 -29.43 25.63 -65.53
C MET A 1 -28.01 26.13 -65.78
N LYS A 2 -27.05 25.76 -64.93
CA LYS A 2 -25.62 25.72 -65.28
C LYS A 2 -24.91 24.92 -64.18
N LYS A 3 -24.42 23.75 -64.57
CA LYS A 3 -23.73 22.79 -63.72
C LYS A 3 -22.30 23.29 -63.48
N VAL A 4 -21.87 23.38 -62.23
CA VAL A 4 -20.46 23.54 -61.89
C VAL A 4 -20.11 22.43 -60.91
N ILE A 5 -19.40 21.44 -61.44
CA ILE A 5 -18.81 20.33 -60.69
C ILE A 5 -17.47 20.86 -60.19
N PHE A 6 -17.34 21.03 -58.86
CA PHE A 6 -16.06 21.27 -58.21
C PHE A 6 -15.77 20.07 -57.31
N ALA A 7 -14.93 19.17 -57.80
CA ALA A 7 -14.38 18.07 -57.03
C ALA A 7 -13.32 18.65 -56.08
N LEU A 8 -13.65 18.74 -54.78
CA LEU A 8 -12.70 19.11 -53.75
C LEU A 8 -12.24 17.83 -53.03
N ALA A 9 -10.92 17.65 -53.05
CA ALA A 9 -10.20 16.54 -52.46
C ALA A 9 -10.45 16.44 -50.95
N ILE A 10 -10.77 15.23 -50.48
CA ILE A 10 -10.67 14.86 -49.06
C ILE A 10 -9.44 13.97 -48.93
N CYS A 11 -8.34 14.57 -48.49
CA CYS A 11 -7.23 13.82 -47.92
C CYS A 11 -7.76 13.12 -46.66
N ALA A 12 -7.98 11.81 -46.76
CA ALA A 12 -8.19 10.96 -45.59
C ALA A 12 -6.84 10.81 -44.86
N SER A 13 -6.48 11.82 -44.06
CA SER A 13 -5.51 11.61 -42.99
C SER A 13 -6.20 10.73 -41.96
N ILE A 14 -5.96 9.42 -42.05
CA ILE A 14 -6.08 8.48 -40.94
C ILE A 14 -5.23 9.02 -39.80
N VAL A 15 -5.82 9.86 -38.95
CA VAL A 15 -5.41 9.98 -37.56
C VAL A 15 -5.74 8.63 -36.95
N SER A 16 -4.85 7.67 -37.17
CA SER A 16 -4.69 6.57 -36.25
C SER A 16 -4.27 7.23 -34.95
N CYS A 17 -5.26 7.53 -34.10
CA CYS A 17 -5.03 7.55 -32.67
C CYS A 17 -4.53 6.14 -32.35
N GLN A 18 -3.22 5.96 -32.46
CA GLN A 18 -2.54 4.99 -31.64
C GLN A 18 -3.00 5.35 -30.23
N LYS A 19 -3.82 4.48 -29.64
CA LYS A 19 -3.88 4.40 -28.19
C LYS A 19 -2.42 4.13 -27.84
N GLU A 20 -1.72 5.18 -27.40
CA GLU A 20 -0.53 4.97 -26.59
C GLU A 20 -1.03 4.08 -25.46
N GLU A 21 -0.64 2.80 -25.49
CA GLU A 21 -0.65 2.03 -24.27
C GLU A 21 0.09 2.89 -23.25
N ASP A 22 -0.51 3.06 -22.07
CA ASP A 22 0.06 3.78 -20.93
C ASP A 22 1.31 3.04 -20.42
N THR A 23 2.36 2.99 -21.25
CA THR A 23 3.72 2.54 -20.93
C THR A 23 4.63 3.74 -20.73
N LYS A 24 4.07 4.91 -20.36
CA LYS A 24 4.87 5.95 -19.72
C LYS A 24 5.16 5.46 -18.30
N PRO A 25 6.43 5.23 -17.91
CA PRO A 25 6.74 5.02 -16.51
C PRO A 25 6.29 6.28 -15.79
N ILE A 26 5.22 6.17 -15.01
CA ILE A 26 4.71 7.30 -14.27
C ILE A 26 5.77 7.60 -13.21
N ASP A 27 6.51 8.70 -13.39
CA ASP A 27 7.29 9.33 -12.32
C ASP A 27 6.32 10.10 -11.39
N VAL A 28 5.31 9.38 -10.90
CA VAL A 28 4.63 9.78 -9.67
C VAL A 28 5.55 9.29 -8.58
N SER A 29 6.09 10.21 -7.78
CA SER A 29 6.79 9.84 -6.57
C SER A 29 5.95 8.80 -5.82
N LYS A 30 6.56 7.74 -5.28
CA LYS A 30 5.79 6.62 -4.67
C LYS A 30 4.84 7.10 -3.58
N THR A 31 5.14 8.26 -2.97
CA THR A 31 4.22 9.01 -2.11
C THR A 31 2.89 9.37 -2.79
N VAL A 32 2.90 9.92 -4.01
CA VAL A 32 1.68 10.22 -4.78
C VAL A 32 0.90 8.93 -5.08
N TYR A 33 1.60 7.86 -5.42
CA TYR A 33 0.99 6.53 -5.58
C TYR A 33 0.26 6.06 -4.31
N LEU A 34 0.91 6.16 -3.14
CA LEU A 34 0.33 5.74 -1.87
C LEU A 34 -0.91 6.58 -1.51
N MET A 35 -0.88 7.89 -1.79
CA MET A 35 -1.97 8.83 -1.49
C MET A 35 -3.18 8.72 -2.43
N ASP A 36 -3.01 8.14 -3.61
CA ASP A 36 -4.09 8.03 -4.61
C ASP A 36 -5.20 7.07 -4.16
N LYS A 37 -4.94 6.22 -3.15
CA LYS A 37 -5.80 5.07 -2.80
C LYS A 37 -5.85 4.77 -1.30
N SER A 38 -6.89 4.01 -0.94
CA SER A 38 -6.97 3.26 0.31
C SER A 38 -6.46 1.84 0.13
N TRP A 39 -5.91 1.25 1.20
CA TRP A 39 -5.15 0.01 1.14
C TRP A 39 -5.62 -0.97 2.20
N VAL A 40 -6.17 -2.11 1.77
CA VAL A 40 -6.62 -3.17 2.68
C VAL A 40 -5.61 -4.30 2.70
N VAL A 41 -5.48 -4.96 3.84
CA VAL A 41 -4.57 -6.10 3.98
C VAL A 41 -5.26 -7.33 3.40
N LYS A 42 -4.62 -7.98 2.42
CA LYS A 42 -5.15 -9.21 1.81
C LYS A 42 -4.34 -10.46 2.10
N ALA A 43 -3.10 -10.29 2.55
CA ALA A 43 -2.28 -11.39 3.03
C ALA A 43 -1.35 -10.90 4.13
N TRP A 44 -1.08 -11.79 5.08
CA TRP A 44 -0.13 -11.57 6.15
C TRP A 44 0.52 -12.90 6.50
N SER A 45 1.84 -12.99 6.32
CA SER A 45 2.61 -14.17 6.69
C SER A 45 3.59 -13.86 7.81
N ILE A 46 3.91 -14.87 8.61
CA ILE A 46 4.90 -14.80 9.67
C ILE A 46 5.98 -15.86 9.47
N ARG A 47 7.26 -15.49 9.59
CA ARG A 47 8.35 -16.42 9.84
C ARG A 47 8.68 -16.36 11.34
N PRO A 48 8.41 -17.42 12.11
CA PRO A 48 8.55 -17.41 13.57
C PRO A 48 9.95 -17.10 14.08
N ASP A 49 10.99 -17.51 13.37
CA ASP A 49 12.38 -17.22 13.69
C ASP A 49 13.17 -17.00 12.41
N VAL A 50 13.78 -15.82 12.26
CA VAL A 50 14.58 -15.48 11.08
C VAL A 50 15.91 -16.21 11.01
N SER A 51 16.40 -16.73 12.14
CA SER A 51 17.67 -17.45 12.26
C SER A 51 17.53 -18.95 11.94
N ASP A 52 16.32 -19.50 12.07
CA ASP A 52 16.02 -20.86 11.70
C ASP A 52 15.91 -20.98 10.17
N THR A 53 16.88 -21.67 9.57
CA THR A 53 16.97 -21.89 8.13
C THR A 53 15.93 -22.86 7.59
N LEU A 54 15.29 -23.64 8.46
CA LEU A 54 14.18 -24.54 8.12
C LEU A 54 12.82 -23.86 8.27
N SER A 55 12.77 -22.68 8.91
CA SER A 55 11.54 -21.92 9.11
C SER A 55 11.12 -21.22 7.81
N ALA A 56 10.01 -21.67 7.24
CA ALA A 56 9.35 -21.00 6.12
C ALA A 56 8.29 -20.02 6.64
N PRO A 57 8.00 -18.91 5.91
CA PRO A 57 6.87 -18.05 6.24
C PRO A 57 5.54 -18.83 6.20
N ASP A 58 4.80 -18.80 7.31
CA ASP A 58 3.44 -19.30 7.41
C ASP A 58 2.46 -18.27 6.84
N SER A 59 1.92 -18.56 5.66
CA SER A 59 0.93 -17.72 4.98
C SER A 59 -0.49 -17.86 5.55
N THR A 60 -0.74 -18.84 6.42
CA THR A 60 -2.05 -19.03 7.06
C THR A 60 -2.26 -18.08 8.25
N TYR A 61 -1.23 -17.38 8.69
CA TYR A 61 -1.30 -16.40 9.78
C TYR A 61 -2.42 -15.37 9.59
N PHE A 62 -2.66 -14.91 8.36
CA PHE A 62 -3.77 -14.01 8.06
C PHE A 62 -5.13 -14.56 8.48
N ASN A 63 -5.34 -15.89 8.42
CA ASN A 63 -6.60 -16.51 8.84
C ASN A 63 -6.86 -16.34 10.34
N SER A 64 -5.80 -16.22 11.15
CA SER A 64 -5.87 -16.04 12.61
C SER A 64 -6.25 -14.61 13.05
N ILE A 65 -6.15 -13.64 12.14
CA ILE A 65 -6.51 -12.23 12.40
C ILE A 65 -8.04 -12.08 12.51
N ASN A 66 -8.49 -11.20 13.42
CA ASN A 66 -9.92 -10.97 13.62
C ASN A 66 -10.58 -10.43 12.34
N GLY A 67 -11.84 -10.82 12.10
CA GLY A 67 -12.61 -10.37 10.95
C GLY A 67 -12.72 -8.84 10.86
N CYS A 68 -12.89 -8.16 11.98
CA CYS A 68 -12.91 -6.69 12.03
C CYS A 68 -11.55 -6.11 11.59
N GLU A 69 -10.42 -6.63 12.09
CA GLU A 69 -9.11 -6.10 11.69
C GLU A 69 -8.78 -6.34 10.20
N LYS A 70 -9.39 -7.37 9.59
CA LYS A 70 -9.23 -7.69 8.16
C LYS A 70 -9.97 -6.70 7.25
N ASP A 71 -10.96 -5.97 7.76
CA ASP A 71 -11.70 -4.98 6.98
C ASP A 71 -11.13 -3.55 7.13
N ASN A 72 -10.19 -3.37 8.06
CA ASN A 72 -9.46 -2.11 8.23
C ASN A 72 -8.67 -1.74 6.97
N TYR A 73 -8.70 -0.45 6.61
CA TYR A 73 -7.96 0.10 5.48
C TYR A 73 -7.06 1.26 5.89
N LEU A 74 -5.85 1.27 5.32
CA LEU A 74 -4.84 2.31 5.47
C LEU A 74 -5.01 3.36 4.36
N VAL A 75 -5.05 4.63 4.74
CA VAL A 75 -5.14 5.77 3.82
C VAL A 75 -3.93 6.66 4.04
N PHE A 76 -3.21 7.02 2.98
CA PHE A 76 -2.15 8.02 3.07
C PHE A 76 -2.76 9.39 2.75
N ASN A 77 -3.00 10.21 3.78
CA ASN A 77 -3.74 11.46 3.65
C ASN A 77 -2.88 12.61 3.09
N SER A 78 -1.57 12.56 3.33
CA SER A 78 -0.60 13.54 2.85
C SER A 78 0.78 12.90 2.75
N SER A 79 1.83 13.66 2.42
CA SER A 79 3.20 13.14 2.30
C SER A 79 3.81 12.62 3.62
N SER A 80 3.18 12.88 4.76
CA SER A 80 3.69 12.48 6.08
C SER A 80 2.60 11.99 7.05
N ARG A 81 1.34 11.94 6.62
CA ARG A 81 0.20 11.52 7.45
C ARG A 81 -0.53 10.35 6.80
N ALA A 82 -0.87 9.38 7.61
CA ALA A 82 -1.69 8.25 7.21
C ALA A 82 -2.72 7.93 8.30
N SER A 83 -3.84 7.32 7.94
CA SER A 83 -4.87 6.90 8.88
C SER A 83 -5.23 5.44 8.66
N ILE A 84 -5.50 4.73 9.74
CA ILE A 84 -6.15 3.42 9.67
C ILE A 84 -7.61 3.64 10.03
N HIS A 85 -8.50 3.22 9.14
CA HIS A 85 -9.94 3.25 9.36
C HIS A 85 -10.43 1.84 9.60
N GLU A 86 -11.34 1.69 10.57
CA GLU A 86 -12.14 0.47 10.69
C GLU A 86 -13.12 0.40 9.51
N GLY A 87 -13.35 -0.81 8.99
CA GLY A 87 -14.23 -1.02 7.86
C GLY A 87 -15.70 -1.06 8.29
N SER A 88 -16.40 -2.09 7.82
CA SER A 88 -17.81 -2.32 8.15
C SER A 88 -18.04 -2.75 9.59
N SER A 89 -17.04 -3.36 10.22
CA SER A 89 -17.12 -4.01 11.52
C SER A 89 -16.07 -3.45 12.46
N LYS A 90 -16.49 -2.79 13.55
CA LYS A 90 -15.56 -2.32 14.58
C LYS A 90 -15.07 -3.46 15.46
N CYS A 91 -13.78 -3.44 15.80
CA CYS A 91 -13.21 -4.38 16.76
C CYS A 91 -13.55 -4.00 18.20
N ASP A 92 -13.62 -2.71 18.48
CA ASP A 92 -14.00 -2.15 19.78
C ASP A 92 -15.04 -1.06 19.58
N GLN A 93 -16.22 -1.26 20.18
CA GLN A 93 -17.34 -0.33 20.05
C GLN A 93 -17.07 1.03 20.72
N GLN A 94 -16.10 1.10 21.65
CA GLN A 94 -15.72 2.32 22.34
C GLN A 94 -14.55 3.06 21.70
N ALA A 95 -13.78 2.39 20.83
CA ALA A 95 -12.67 2.99 20.11
C ALA A 95 -13.15 3.96 19.01
N PRO A 96 -12.34 4.95 18.58
CA PRO A 96 -12.65 5.77 17.42
C PRO A 96 -12.62 4.94 16.12
N ASP A 97 -13.45 5.32 15.15
CA ASP A 97 -13.54 4.63 13.83
C ASP A 97 -12.25 4.76 12.99
N SER A 98 -11.39 5.72 13.33
CA SER A 98 -10.09 5.86 12.69
C SER A 98 -9.04 6.40 13.64
N VAL A 99 -7.79 6.01 13.37
CA VAL A 99 -6.61 6.44 14.12
C VAL A 99 -5.60 7.06 13.16
N MET A 100 -5.08 8.23 13.53
CA MET A 100 -4.10 8.98 12.76
C MET A 100 -2.67 8.54 13.13
N TYR A 101 -1.84 8.39 12.11
CA TYR A 101 -0.44 8.02 12.17
C TYR A 101 0.40 9.02 11.37
N GLY A 102 1.68 9.08 11.72
CA GLY A 102 2.69 9.65 10.84
C GLY A 102 3.36 8.54 10.03
N TYR A 103 3.91 8.92 8.88
CA TYR A 103 4.82 8.02 8.17
C TYR A 103 5.96 8.78 7.48
N THR A 104 7.06 8.08 7.23
CA THR A 104 8.13 8.54 6.36
C THR A 104 8.57 7.45 5.40
N LEU A 105 9.03 7.86 4.22
CA LEU A 105 9.72 6.99 3.27
C LEU A 105 11.20 7.34 3.27
N SER A 106 12.04 6.32 3.23
CA SER A 106 13.49 6.46 3.17
C SER A 106 14.12 5.43 2.23
N ASN A 107 15.43 5.53 2.03
CA ASN A 107 16.19 4.62 1.16
C ASN A 107 15.61 4.55 -0.27
N ASN A 108 15.41 5.72 -0.91
CA ASN A 108 14.78 5.82 -2.24
C ASN A 108 13.38 5.15 -2.27
N ASP A 109 12.60 5.42 -1.22
CA ASP A 109 11.26 4.87 -1.00
C ASP A 109 11.23 3.33 -1.04
N SER A 110 12.26 2.67 -0.51
CA SER A 110 12.28 1.21 -0.31
C SER A 110 12.09 0.83 1.15
N HIS A 111 12.00 1.82 2.04
CA HIS A 111 11.77 1.64 3.46
C HIS A 111 10.67 2.59 3.93
N ILE A 112 9.82 2.11 4.83
CA ILE A 112 8.71 2.85 5.41
C ILE A 112 8.74 2.73 6.93
N LEU A 113 8.63 3.87 7.60
CA LEU A 113 8.36 3.96 9.03
C LEU A 113 6.97 4.55 9.21
N ILE A 114 6.07 3.83 9.88
CA ILE A 114 4.75 4.30 10.34
C ILE A 114 4.82 4.38 11.86
N PHE A 115 4.41 5.51 12.41
CA PHE A 115 4.51 5.79 13.84
C PHE A 115 3.21 6.39 14.38
N THR A 116 2.92 6.06 15.63
CA THR A 116 1.77 6.55 16.39
C THR A 116 1.94 8.01 16.73
N ASN A 117 0.80 8.71 16.86
CA ASN A 117 0.71 10.09 17.31
C ASN A 117 1.77 11.03 16.70
N PRO A 118 1.59 11.45 15.44
CA PRO A 118 2.56 12.26 14.69
C PRO A 118 2.86 13.66 15.25
N ASP A 119 2.23 14.03 16.37
CA ASP A 119 2.40 15.31 17.05
C ASP A 119 3.26 15.18 18.34
N GLU A 120 3.67 13.96 18.72
CA GLU A 120 4.53 13.69 19.89
C GLU A 120 5.99 13.43 19.52
N VAL A 121 6.96 13.94 20.27
CA VAL A 121 8.40 13.80 19.91
C VAL A 121 8.90 12.35 19.91
N ASP A 122 8.40 11.53 20.84
CA ASP A 122 8.91 10.16 21.05
C ASP A 122 8.32 9.13 20.08
N HIS A 123 7.28 9.50 19.30
CA HIS A 123 6.66 8.72 18.22
C HIS A 123 6.76 7.19 18.38
N GLY A 124 5.80 6.56 19.07
CA GLY A 124 5.75 5.09 19.16
C GLY A 124 5.78 4.43 17.77
N THR A 125 6.66 3.45 17.56
CA THR A 125 6.75 2.77 16.26
C THR A 125 5.56 1.82 16.07
N TYR A 126 4.82 1.99 14.98
CA TYR A 126 3.76 1.07 14.58
C TYR A 126 4.30 0.00 13.61
N ILE A 127 4.95 0.42 12.53
CA ILE A 127 5.60 -0.44 11.55
C ILE A 127 6.91 0.21 11.14
N ASP A 128 8.00 -0.55 11.14
CA ASP A 128 9.30 -0.12 10.61
C ASP A 128 9.86 -1.23 9.73
N GLY A 129 9.99 -0.99 8.42
CA GLY A 129 10.43 -2.05 7.52
C GLY A 129 10.54 -1.71 6.04
N GLU A 130 10.86 -2.74 5.26
CA GLU A 130 11.03 -2.64 3.81
C GLU A 130 9.68 -2.62 3.11
N ILE A 131 9.46 -1.63 2.24
CA ILE A 131 8.28 -1.55 1.38
C ILE A 131 8.64 -1.95 -0.06
N LYS A 132 7.84 -2.85 -0.62
CA LYS A 132 7.98 -3.32 -2.01
C LYS A 132 6.67 -3.12 -2.77
N TYR A 133 6.74 -2.43 -3.90
CA TYR A 133 5.63 -2.18 -4.81
C TYR A 133 5.60 -3.30 -5.85
N ALA A 134 4.57 -4.14 -5.80
CA ALA A 134 4.40 -5.24 -6.76
C ALA A 134 3.67 -4.76 -8.03
N SER A 135 2.75 -3.82 -7.89
CA SER A 135 1.99 -3.18 -8.97
C SER A 135 1.44 -1.83 -8.51
N ILE A 136 0.67 -1.15 -9.37
CA ILE A 136 -0.07 0.07 -9.01
C ILE A 136 -1.30 -0.18 -8.11
N ASP A 137 -1.61 -1.44 -7.80
CA ASP A 137 -2.73 -1.78 -6.92
C ASP A 137 -2.27 -2.67 -5.77
N THR A 138 -0.95 -2.86 -5.59
CA THR A 138 -0.42 -3.80 -4.60
C THR A 138 0.98 -3.43 -4.12
N PHE A 139 1.17 -3.41 -2.80
CA PHE A 139 2.48 -3.36 -2.16
C PHE A 139 2.54 -4.31 -0.96
N SER A 140 3.75 -4.58 -0.47
CA SER A 140 3.96 -5.34 0.76
C SER A 140 4.95 -4.62 1.66
N ILE A 141 4.74 -4.70 2.97
CA ILE A 141 5.72 -4.26 3.97
C ILE A 141 6.28 -5.49 4.69
N LYS A 142 7.60 -5.64 4.68
CA LYS A 142 8.34 -6.66 5.43
C LYS A 142 9.01 -6.00 6.63
N TYR A 143 8.66 -6.43 7.83
CA TYR A 143 9.20 -5.88 9.08
C TYR A 143 9.52 -7.00 10.07
N ARG A 144 10.29 -6.67 11.11
CA ARG A 144 10.75 -7.63 12.10
C ARG A 144 10.47 -7.12 13.50
N LEU A 145 10.09 -8.04 14.38
CA LEU A 145 9.85 -7.75 15.79
C LEU A 145 10.49 -8.86 16.65
N PRO A 146 10.96 -8.54 17.86
CA PRO A 146 11.31 -9.57 18.83
C PRO A 146 10.05 -10.38 19.18
N LYS A 147 10.22 -11.69 19.37
CA LYS A 147 9.12 -12.54 19.81
C LYS A 147 8.67 -12.12 21.22
N PRO A 148 7.37 -11.94 21.47
CA PRO A 148 6.88 -11.66 22.81
C PRO A 148 7.33 -12.75 23.81
N GLY A 149 7.94 -12.32 24.90
CA GLY A 149 8.48 -13.21 25.94
C GLY A 149 9.86 -13.81 25.67
N ASP A 150 10.43 -13.62 24.47
CA ASP A 150 11.79 -14.06 24.14
C ASP A 150 12.42 -13.15 23.08
N SER A 151 13.14 -12.12 23.54
CA SER A 151 13.80 -11.15 22.66
C SER A 151 15.03 -11.70 21.92
N SER A 152 15.46 -12.94 22.22
CA SER A 152 16.52 -13.59 21.45
C SER A 152 16.02 -14.09 20.09
N ILE A 153 14.72 -14.32 19.97
CA ILE A 153 14.07 -14.73 18.72
C ILE A 153 13.54 -13.48 18.02
N THR A 154 13.92 -13.32 16.75
CA THR A 154 13.37 -12.29 15.87
C THR A 154 12.37 -12.93 14.91
N GLN A 155 11.14 -12.44 14.91
CA GLN A 155 10.10 -12.84 13.97
C GLN A 155 10.09 -11.88 12.78
N GLU A 156 9.76 -12.38 11.60
CA GLU A 156 9.58 -11.56 10.40
C GLU A 156 8.15 -11.67 9.91
N PHE A 157 7.59 -10.52 9.57
CA PHE A 157 6.23 -10.40 9.09
C PHE A 157 6.27 -9.82 7.67
N ILE A 158 5.42 -10.33 6.79
CA ILE A 158 5.18 -9.75 5.47
C ILE A 158 3.69 -9.48 5.38
N LYS A 159 3.32 -8.21 5.27
CA LYS A 159 1.94 -7.74 5.18
C LYS A 159 1.69 -7.16 3.81
N THR A 160 0.81 -7.78 3.04
CA THR A 160 0.48 -7.39 1.66
C THR A 160 -0.81 -6.60 1.64
N TYR A 161 -0.72 -5.41 1.07
CA TYR A 161 -1.77 -4.44 0.90
C TYR A 161 -2.22 -4.42 -0.55
N VAL A 162 -3.53 -4.47 -0.75
CA VAL A 162 -4.18 -4.33 -2.05
C VAL A 162 -5.11 -3.13 -1.97
N LYS A 163 -5.17 -2.38 -3.06
CA LYS A 163 -6.09 -1.25 -3.21
C LYS A 163 -7.52 -1.66 -2.86
N HIS A 164 -8.15 -0.87 -1.99
CA HIS A 164 -9.55 -0.99 -1.60
C HIS A 164 -10.45 -0.24 -2.58
#